data_AF-A0A8T4MWJ7-F1
#
_entry.id   AF-A0A8T4MWJ7-F1
#
_cell.length_a   1.000
_cell.length_b   1.000
_cell.length_c   1.000
_cell.angle_alpha   90.00
_cell.angle_beta   90.00
_cell.angle_gamma   90.00
#
_symmetry.space_group_name_H-M   'P 1'
#
loop_
_entity.id
_entity.type
_entity.pdbx_description
1 polymer ?
#
loop_
_entity_poly.entity_id
_entity_poly.type
_entity_poly.pdbx_seq_one_letter_code
_entity_poly.pdbx_strand_id
1 'polypeptide(L)'
;MVLVKVLGFIDLVASITLLGMIFSIDVPFRLMLVLGALLFMKGLFILTGDLFSILDLGAAVVFFVGIFFTPATFILWIFSLFLMSKGVASFL
;
A
#
# COMPACT_ATOMS: atom_id res chain seq x y z
N MET A 1 2.77 19.79 5.93
CA MET A 1 1.31 19.57 5.99
C MET A 1 0.74 18.99 4.69
N VAL A 2 0.94 19.60 3.51
CA VAL A 2 0.38 19.07 2.25
C VAL A 2 1.03 17.74 1.83
N LEU A 3 2.36 17.61 1.96
CA LEU A 3 3.09 16.39 1.60
C LEU A 3 2.61 15.15 2.37
N VAL A 4 2.36 15.29 3.67
CA VAL A 4 1.86 14.20 4.53
C VAL A 4 0.48 13.72 4.07
N LYS A 5 -0.40 14.65 3.67
CA LYS A 5 -1.73 14.31 3.14
C LYS A 5 -1.65 13.58 1.80
N VAL A 6 -0.70 13.94 0.93
CA VAL A 6 -0.48 13.22 -0.34
C VAL A 6 0.03 11.81 -0.07
N LEU A 7 1.00 11.66 0.83
CA LEU A 7 1.53 10.34 1.23
C LEU A 7 0.46 9.47 1.89
N GLY A 8 -0.43 10.07 2.68
CA GLY A 8 -1.58 9.38 3.28
C GLY A 8 -2.65 9.01 2.25
N PHE A 9 -2.88 9.85 1.23
CA PHE A 9 -3.78 9.52 0.13
C PHE A 9 -3.30 8.29 -0.64
N ILE A 10 -1.98 8.18 -0.89
CA ILE A 10 -1.40 7.00 -1.52
C ILE A 10 -1.69 5.74 -0.70
N ASP A 11 -1.55 5.81 0.63
CA ASP A 11 -1.85 4.68 1.52
C ASP A 11 -3.33 4.27 1.45
N LEU A 12 -4.24 5.25 1.42
CA LEU A 12 -5.67 4.97 1.31
C LEU A 12 -6.04 4.33 -0.03
N VAL A 13 -5.49 4.83 -1.14
CA VAL A 13 -5.74 4.24 -2.46
C VAL A 13 -5.17 2.82 -2.52
N ALA A 14 -3.97 2.62 -1.97
CA ALA A 14 -3.37 1.29 -1.85
C ALA A 14 -4.19 0.34 -0.98
N SER A 15 -4.68 0.78 0.18
CA SER A 15 -5.50 -0.07 1.06
C SER A 15 -6.81 -0.47 0.39
N ILE A 16 -7.49 0.47 -0.28
CA ILE A 16 -8.72 0.19 -1.03
C ILE A 16 -8.44 -0.79 -2.17
N THR A 17 -7.30 -0.64 -2.85
CA THR A 17 -6.94 -1.52 -3.95
C THR A 17 -6.68 -2.95 -3.45
N LEU A 18 -5.99 -3.12 -2.31
CA LEU A 18 -5.82 -4.43 -1.68
C LEU A 18 -7.16 -5.04 -1.22
N LEU A 19 -8.06 -4.22 -0.68
CA LEU A 19 -9.44 -4.65 -0.37
C LEU A 19 -10.18 -5.10 -1.64
N GLY A 20 -10.00 -4.40 -2.75
CA GLY A 20 -10.53 -4.80 -4.06
C GLY A 20 -10.09 -6.22 -4.44
N MET A 21 -8.80 -6.52 -4.27
CA MET A 21 -8.26 -7.87 -4.52
C MET A 21 -8.90 -8.93 -3.61
N ILE A 22 -9.15 -8.61 -2.33
CA ILE A 22 -9.83 -9.53 -1.39
C ILE A 22 -11.25 -9.86 -1.86
N PHE A 23 -11.99 -8.85 -2.31
CA PHE A 23 -13.37 -9.00 -2.78
C PHE A 23 -13.48 -9.43 -4.25
N SER A 24 -12.37 -9.84 -4.87
CA SER A 24 -12.33 -10.25 -6.29
C SER A 24 -12.86 -9.18 -7.25
N ILE A 25 -12.67 -7.90 -6.90
CA ILE A 25 -12.89 -6.78 -7.81
C ILE A 25 -11.72 -6.75 -8.79
N ASP A 26 -12.01 -6.60 -10.08
CA ASP A 26 -10.97 -6.51 -11.11
C ASP A 26 -10.10 -5.26 -10.87
N VAL A 27 -8.85 -5.49 -10.47
CA VAL A 27 -7.90 -4.42 -10.20
C VAL A 27 -7.05 -4.20 -11.45
N PRO A 28 -7.06 -3.00 -12.04
CA PRO A 28 -6.25 -2.74 -13.23
C PRO A 28 -4.76 -2.95 -12.95
N PHE A 29 -4.11 -3.76 -13.79
CA PHE A 29 -2.65 -4.00 -13.72
C PHE A 29 -1.84 -2.71 -13.57
N ARG A 30 -2.20 -1.67 -14.32
CA ARG A 30 -1.53 -0.36 -14.30
C ARG A 30 -1.61 0.30 -12.92
N LEU A 31 -2.73 0.14 -12.22
CA LEU A 31 -2.92 0.69 -10.88
C LEU A 31 -2.04 -0.04 -9.86
N MET A 32 -1.97 -1.38 -9.93
CA MET A 32 -1.11 -2.18 -9.06
C MET A 32 0.36 -1.81 -9.21
N LEU A 33 0.82 -1.62 -10.45
CA LEU A 33 2.20 -1.26 -10.75
C LEU A 33 2.55 0.15 -10.23
N VAL A 34 1.65 1.12 -10.44
CA VAL A 34 1.83 2.49 -9.95
C VAL A 34 1.84 2.54 -8.42
N LEU A 35 0.88 1.90 -7.76
CA LEU A 35 0.81 1.88 -6.30
C LEU A 35 1.98 1.12 -5.68
N GLY A 36 2.39 -0.01 -6.28
CA GLY A 36 3.59 -0.73 -5.88
C GLY A 36 4.85 0.13 -5.97
N ALA A 37 5.03 0.86 -7.07
CA ALA A 37 6.17 1.77 -7.24
C ALA A 37 6.13 2.94 -6.24
N LEU A 38 4.98 3.56 -6.02
CA LEU A 38 4.83 4.68 -5.08
C LEU A 38 5.08 4.24 -3.63
N LEU A 39 4.51 3.10 -3.22
CA LEU A 39 4.76 2.51 -1.89
C LEU A 39 6.21 2.07 -1.73
N PHE A 40 6.85 1.56 -2.80
CA PHE A 40 8.27 1.24 -2.76
C PHE A 40 9.12 2.48 -2.51
N MET A 41 8.89 3.55 -3.28
CA MET A 41 9.60 4.82 -3.13
C MET A 41 9.38 5.42 -1.74
N LYS A 42 8.16 5.36 -1.22
CA LYS A 42 7.83 5.78 0.15
C LYS A 42 8.54 4.90 1.19
N GLY A 43 8.55 3.59 0.96
CA GLY A 43 9.18 2.62 1.83
C GLY A 43 10.69 2.78 1.98
N LEU A 44 11.36 3.45 1.03
CA LEU A 44 12.79 3.80 1.13
C LEU A 44 13.10 4.73 2.31
N PHE A 45 12.11 5.42 2.88
CA PHE A 45 12.29 6.21 4.10
C PHE A 45 12.69 5.37 5.34
N ILE A 46 12.61 4.04 5.26
CA ILE A 46 13.21 3.16 6.28
C ILE A 46 14.71 3.42 6.47
N LEU A 47 15.42 3.80 5.40
CA LEU A 47 16.85 4.14 5.45
C LEU A 47 17.12 5.42 6.25
N THR A 48 16.10 6.25 6.44
CA THR A 48 16.16 7.48 7.24
C THR A 48 15.72 7.29 8.69
N GLY A 49 15.38 6.05 9.08
CA GLY A 49 15.00 5.69 10.46
C GLY A 49 13.49 5.62 10.71
N ASP A 50 12.64 5.81 9.70
CA ASP A 50 11.20 5.60 9.84
C ASP A 50 10.84 4.10 9.77
N LEU A 51 10.71 3.48 10.94
CA LEU A 51 10.37 2.06 11.06
C LEU A 51 9.02 1.72 10.41
N PHE A 52 8.06 2.64 10.36
CA PHE A 52 6.74 2.38 9.75
C PHE A 52 6.79 2.27 8.23
N SER A 53 7.89 2.72 7.60
CA SER A 53 8.12 2.57 6.17
C SER A 53 8.39 1.12 5.75
N ILE A 54 8.70 0.20 6.69
CA ILE A 54 8.80 -1.24 6.39
C ILE A 54 7.47 -1.83 5.91
N LEU A 55 6.36 -1.30 6.43
CA LEU A 55 5.01 -1.72 6.04
C LEU A 55 4.71 -1.30 4.60
N ASP A 56 5.24 -0.15 4.17
CA ASP A 56 5.08 0.35 2.81
C ASP A 56 5.88 -0.51 1.82
N LEU A 57 7.11 -0.92 2.18
CA LEU A 57 7.89 -1.87 1.39
C LEU A 57 7.21 -3.24 1.30
N GLY A 58 6.71 -3.75 2.42
CA GLY A 58 5.98 -5.02 2.44
C GLY A 58 4.74 -4.99 1.54
N ALA A 59 3.94 -3.92 1.63
CA ALA A 59 2.78 -3.75 0.77
C ALA A 59 3.16 -3.57 -0.70
N ALA A 60 4.25 -2.85 -1.01
CA ALA A 60 4.77 -2.73 -2.37
C ALA A 60 5.13 -4.09 -2.97
N VAL A 61 5.78 -4.95 -2.20
CA VAL A 61 6.08 -6.34 -2.62
C VAL A 61 4.79 -7.12 -2.87
N VAL A 62 3.76 -6.97 -2.01
CA VAL A 62 2.46 -7.62 -2.23
C VAL A 62 1.80 -7.15 -3.52
N PHE A 63 1.88 -5.86 -3.88
CA PHE A 63 1.41 -5.37 -5.17
C PHE A 63 2.18 -5.98 -6.35
N PHE A 64 3.51 -6.08 -6.27
CA PHE A 64 4.33 -6.66 -7.34
C PHE A 64 4.12 -8.17 -7.49
N VAL A 65 3.98 -8.91 -6.39
CA VAL A 65 3.62 -10.34 -6.43
C VAL A 65 2.20 -10.51 -6.96
N GLY A 66 1.29 -9.62 -6.54
CA GLY A 66 -0.11 -9.58 -6.94
C GLY A 66 -0.33 -9.48 -8.45
N ILE A 67 0.64 -8.92 -9.19
CA ILE A 67 0.61 -8.84 -10.65
C ILE A 67 0.66 -10.22 -11.30
N PHE A 68 1.39 -11.16 -10.73
CA PHE A 68 1.64 -12.49 -11.31
C PHE A 68 0.78 -13.57 -10.68
N PHE A 69 0.49 -13.44 -9.38
CA PHE A 69 -0.24 -14.44 -8.59
C PHE A 69 -1.15 -13.77 -7.58
N THR A 70 -2.27 -14.38 -7.26
CA THR A 70 -3.13 -13.92 -6.15
C THR A 70 -2.43 -14.17 -4.83
N PRO A 71 -2.07 -13.12 -4.05
CA PRO A 71 -1.44 -13.31 -2.76
C PRO A 71 -2.41 -13.96 -1.76
N ALA A 72 -1.87 -14.63 -0.73
CA ALA A 72 -2.72 -15.23 0.29
C ALA A 72 -3.61 -14.17 0.98
N THR A 73 -4.89 -14.47 1.14
CA THR A 73 -5.90 -13.50 1.60
C THR A 73 -5.57 -12.87 2.96
N PHE A 74 -4.95 -13.63 3.87
CA PHE A 74 -4.55 -13.11 5.18
C PHE A 74 -3.48 -12.00 5.05
N ILE A 75 -2.57 -12.12 4.07
CA ILE A 75 -1.52 -11.12 3.81
C ILE A 75 -2.17 -9.83 3.30
N LEU A 76 -3.11 -9.95 2.36
CA LEU A 76 -3.85 -8.82 1.81
C LEU A 76 -4.58 -8.05 2.92
N TRP A 77 -5.21 -8.76 3.86
CA TRP A 77 -5.89 -8.14 4.99
C TRP A 77 -4.94 -7.32 5.86
N ILE A 78 -3.81 -7.91 6.27
CA ILE A 78 -2.82 -7.25 7.12
C ILE A 78 -2.38 -5.94 6.50
N PHE A 79 -1.91 -5.96 5.25
CA PHE A 79 -1.41 -4.74 4.61
C PHE A 79 -2.52 -3.73 4.31
N SER A 80 -3.73 -4.16 3.97
CA SER A 80 -4.83 -3.22 3.75
C SER A 80 -5.18 -2.45 5.03
N LEU A 81 -5.25 -3.11 6.19
CA LEU A 81 -5.62 -2.47 7.45
C LEU A 81 -4.52 -1.54 7.96
N PHE A 82 -3.26 -1.93 7.83
CA PHE A 82 -2.13 -1.08 8.20
C PHE A 82 -2.01 0.16 7.32
N LEU A 83 -2.17 0.02 6.00
CA LEU A 83 -2.15 1.17 5.09
C LEU A 83 -3.36 2.07 5.33
N MET A 84 -4.54 1.51 5.59
CA MET A 84 -5.73 2.30 5.88
C MET A 84 -5.56 3.11 7.16
N SER A 85 -5.00 2.53 8.23
CA SER A 85 -4.76 3.25 9.47
C SER A 85 -3.73 4.37 9.32
N LYS A 86 -2.61 4.13 8.61
CA LYS A 86 -1.61 5.17 8.28
C LYS A 86 -2.19 6.28 7.40
N GLY A 87 -2.99 5.89 6.41
CA GLY A 87 -3.69 6.79 5.52
C GLY A 87 -4.60 7.74 6.29
N VAL A 88 -5.49 7.20 7.13
CA VAL A 88 -6.40 8.00 7.98
C VAL A 88 -5.63 8.89 8.95
N ALA A 89 -4.60 8.36 9.61
CA ALA A 89 -3.79 9.13 10.56
C ALA A 89 -3.09 10.35 9.92
N SER A 90 -2.83 10.31 8.61
CA SER A 90 -2.21 11.43 7.89
C SER A 90 -3.15 12.63 7.65
N PHE A 91 -4.46 12.47 7.90
CA PHE A 91 -5.46 13.52 7.74
C PHE A 91 -6.00 14.08 9.06
N LEU A 92 -5.66 13.45 10.18
CA LEU A 92 -5.91 13.95 11.53
C LEU A 92 -4.80 14.95 11.94
#